data_AF-A0A2V4WHJ2-F1
#
_entry.id   AF-A0A2V4WHJ2-F1
#
_cell.length_a   1.000
_cell.length_b   1.000
_cell.length_c   1.000
_cell.angle_alpha   90.00
_cell.angle_beta   90.00
_cell.angle_gamma   90.00
#
_symmetry.space_group_name_H-M   'P 1'
#
loop_
_entity.id
_entity.type
_entity.pdbx_description
1 polymer ?
#
loop_
_entity_poly.entity_id
_entity_poly.type
_entity_poly.pdbx_seq_one_letter_code
_entity_poly.pdbx_strand_id
1 'polypeptide(L)'
;MNSFDNLYNKDKQLKQTIINDVITPNNTEAYNNAVGYTVDDLLGVMEAYKHGSISNEVLAQEQIRIFLEEYTVKLLSIVKGE
;
A
#
# COMPACT_ATOMS: atom_id res chain seq x y z
N MET A 1 4.06 -8.80 -26.26
CA MET A 1 3.70 -8.24 -24.95
C MET A 1 2.26 -7.80 -25.05
N ASN A 2 1.35 -8.36 -24.24
CA ASN A 2 -0.09 -8.13 -24.43
C ASN A 2 -0.45 -6.68 -24.09
N SER A 3 -1.53 -6.16 -24.69
CA SER A 3 -2.04 -4.80 -24.43
C SER A 3 -2.24 -4.54 -22.94
N PHE A 4 -2.70 -5.55 -22.21
CA PHE A 4 -2.93 -5.47 -20.76
C PHE A 4 -1.63 -5.30 -19.96
N ASP A 5 -0.58 -6.06 -20.28
CA ASP A 5 0.73 -5.94 -19.62
C ASP A 5 1.31 -4.53 -19.81
N ASN A 6 1.14 -3.96 -21.00
CA ASN A 6 1.60 -2.60 -21.30
C ASN A 6 0.83 -1.54 -20.52
N LEU A 7 -0.48 -1.67 -20.38
CA LEU A 7 -1.29 -0.74 -19.58
C LEU A 7 -0.94 -0.83 -18.09
N TYR A 8 -0.81 -2.05 -17.57
CA TYR A 8 -0.39 -2.30 -16.19
C TYR A 8 0.98 -1.68 -15.89
N ASN A 9 1.96 -1.90 -16.76
CA ASN A 9 3.31 -1.37 -16.57
C ASN A 9 3.36 0.16 -16.63
N LYS A 10 2.58 0.78 -17.54
CA LYS A 10 2.49 2.24 -17.63
C LYS A 10 1.86 2.86 -16.38
N ASP A 11 0.77 2.28 -15.89
CA ASP A 11 0.11 2.74 -14.66
C ASP A 11 1.04 2.60 -13.45
N LYS A 12 1.73 1.46 -13.33
CA LYS A 12 2.73 1.24 -12.28
C LYS A 12 3.84 2.29 -12.32
N GLN A 13 4.42 2.55 -13.49
CA GLN A 13 5.47 3.56 -13.64
C GLN A 13 4.98 4.96 -13.26
N LEU A 14 3.78 5.35 -13.70
CA LEU A 14 3.21 6.65 -13.36
C LEU A 14 3.05 6.82 -11.84
N LYS A 15 2.51 5.80 -11.16
CA LYS A 15 2.35 5.82 -9.70
C LYS A 15 3.69 5.91 -8.97
N GLN A 16 4.70 5.18 -9.43
CA GLN A 16 6.05 5.24 -8.86
C GLN A 16 6.69 6.62 -9.03
N THR A 17 6.50 7.27 -10.19
CA THR A 17 6.96 8.65 -10.40
C THR A 17 6.33 9.61 -9.41
N ILE A 18 4.99 9.57 -9.26
CA ILE A 18 4.28 10.45 -8.32
C ILE A 18 4.80 10.26 -6.88
N ILE A 19 5.06 9.03 -6.46
CA ILE A 19 5.62 8.75 -5.14
C ILE A 19 7.02 9.34 -5.00
N ASN A 20 7.90 9.09 -5.97
CA ASN A 20 9.29 9.56 -5.93
C ASN A 20 9.41 11.09 -5.97
N ASP A 21 8.44 11.78 -6.57
CA ASP A 21 8.38 13.24 -6.59
C ASP A 21 8.04 13.83 -5.21
N VAL A 22 7.43 13.05 -4.31
CA VAL A 22 6.97 13.49 -2.99
C VAL A 22 7.92 13.04 -1.87
N ILE A 23 8.52 11.84 -2.00
CA ILE A 23 9.42 11.29 -0.99
C ILE A 23 10.82 11.86 -1.16
N THR A 24 11.26 12.67 -0.21
CA THR A 24 12.63 13.21 -0.20
C THR A 24 13.67 12.13 0.15
N PRO A 25 14.95 12.30 -0.25
CA PRO A 25 16.01 11.36 0.11
C PRO A 25 16.13 11.10 1.62
N ASN A 26 15.91 12.13 2.45
CA ASN A 26 15.97 12.02 3.91
C ASN A 26 14.84 11.15 4.49
N ASN A 27 13.72 11.01 3.77
CA ASN A 27 12.55 10.24 4.20
C ASN A 27 12.48 8.85 3.55
N THR A 28 13.48 8.48 2.75
CA THR A 28 13.47 7.24 1.96
C THR A 28 13.48 5.99 2.85
N GLU A 29 14.26 5.99 3.94
CA GLU A 29 14.29 4.87 4.88
C GLU A 29 12.95 4.69 5.60
N ALA A 30 12.39 5.78 6.12
CA ALA A 30 11.09 5.77 6.78
C ALA A 30 9.97 5.32 5.83
N TYR A 31 10.01 5.78 4.58
CA TYR A 31 9.10 5.33 3.53
C TYR A 31 9.21 3.83 3.25
N ASN A 32 10.43 3.31 3.03
CA ASN A 32 10.64 1.89 2.75
C ASN A 32 10.17 1.01 3.90
N ASN A 33 10.44 1.41 5.15
CA ASN A 33 9.95 0.71 6.34
C ASN A 33 8.42 0.75 6.42
N ALA A 34 7.81 1.90 6.16
CA ALA A 34 6.35 2.01 6.13
C ALA A 34 5.73 1.09 5.08
N VAL A 35 6.27 1.07 3.85
CA VAL A 35 5.81 0.18 2.78
C VAL A 35 5.96 -1.30 3.18
N GLY A 36 7.12 -1.69 3.73
CA GLY A 36 7.39 -3.08 4.09
C GLY A 36 6.38 -3.63 5.09
N TYR A 37 6.22 -2.96 6.24
CA TYR A 37 5.25 -3.37 7.26
C TYR A 37 3.82 -3.41 6.72
N THR A 38 3.47 -2.41 5.91
CA THR A 38 2.15 -2.29 5.30
C THR A 38 1.84 -3.46 4.36
N VAL A 39 2.81 -3.90 3.55
CA VAL A 39 2.59 -5.07 2.68
C VAL A 39 2.37 -6.34 3.49
N ASP A 40 3.13 -6.54 4.57
CA ASP A 40 2.99 -7.71 5.43
C ASP A 40 1.61 -7.74 6.12
N ASP A 41 1.14 -6.59 6.62
CA ASP A 41 -0.17 -6.47 7.26
C ASP A 41 -1.33 -6.75 6.28
N LEU A 42 -1.25 -6.22 5.05
CA LEU A 42 -2.25 -6.50 4.02
C LEU A 42 -2.31 -7.98 3.65
N LEU A 43 -1.14 -8.61 3.48
CA LEU A 43 -1.06 -10.05 3.20
C LEU A 43 -1.65 -10.85 4.37
N GLY A 44 -1.44 -10.41 5.62
CA GLY A 44 -2.08 -10.99 6.80
C GLY A 44 -3.61 -10.96 6.73
N VAL A 45 -4.20 -9.80 6.38
CA VAL A 45 -5.66 -9.66 6.18
C VAL A 45 -6.16 -10.58 5.06
N MET A 46 -5.44 -10.65 3.95
CA MET A 46 -5.81 -11.50 2.81
C MET A 46 -5.74 -12.99 3.13
N GLU A 47 -4.70 -13.45 3.83
CA GLU A 47 -4.59 -14.84 4.26
C GLU A 47 -5.66 -15.18 5.31
N ALA A 48 -5.97 -14.27 6.24
CA ALA A 48 -7.07 -14.44 7.19
C ALA A 48 -8.43 -14.60 6.49
N TYR A 49 -8.69 -13.85 5.43
CA TYR A 49 -9.89 -14.01 4.60
C TYR A 49 -9.91 -15.36 3.87
N LYS A 50 -8.81 -15.71 3.20
CA LYS A 50 -8.67 -16.97 2.46
C LYS A 50 -8.82 -18.22 3.34
N HIS A 51 -8.35 -18.16 4.58
CA HIS A 51 -8.46 -19.24 5.56
C HIS A 51 -9.79 -19.24 6.34
N GLY A 52 -10.71 -18.32 6.03
CA GLY A 52 -12.04 -18.26 6.64
C GLY A 52 -12.08 -17.63 8.04
N SER A 53 -10.95 -17.12 8.55
CA SER A 53 -10.90 -16.33 9.78
C SER A 53 -11.66 -15.01 9.65
N ILE A 54 -11.70 -14.45 8.43
CA ILE A 54 -12.68 -13.43 8.03
C ILE A 54 -13.66 -14.11 7.06
N SER A 55 -14.84 -14.45 7.55
CA SER A 55 -15.84 -15.21 6.77
C SER A 55 -16.81 -14.32 5.99
N ASN A 56 -16.65 -13.00 6.04
CA ASN A 56 -17.54 -12.02 5.45
C ASN A 56 -16.75 -11.03 4.60
N GLU A 57 -17.11 -10.92 3.32
CA GLU A 57 -16.50 -9.98 2.37
C GLU A 57 -16.57 -8.54 2.86
N VAL A 58 -17.67 -8.14 3.51
CA VAL A 58 -17.84 -6.78 4.07
C VAL A 58 -16.81 -6.51 5.17
N LEU A 59 -16.54 -7.49 6.04
CA LEU A 59 -15.52 -7.35 7.09
C LEU A 59 -14.11 -7.32 6.50
N ALA A 60 -13.84 -8.08 5.44
CA ALA A 60 -12.56 -8.02 4.73
C ALA A 60 -12.36 -6.65 4.07
N GLN A 61 -13.39 -6.10 3.42
CA GLN A 61 -13.36 -4.76 2.83
C GLN A 61 -13.15 -3.68 3.90
N GLU A 62 -13.78 -3.80 5.07
CA GLU A 62 -13.58 -2.88 6.19
C GLU A 62 -12.14 -2.93 6.71
N GLN A 63 -11.56 -4.12 6.89
CA GLN A 63 -10.17 -4.27 7.31
C GLN A 63 -9.20 -3.69 6.29
N ILE A 64 -9.41 -3.92 5.00
CA ILE A 64 -8.61 -3.32 3.92
C ILE A 64 -8.74 -1.80 3.94
N ARG A 65 -9.95 -1.26 4.18
CA ARG A 65 -10.16 0.19 4.28
C ARG A 65 -9.38 0.80 5.44
N ILE A 66 -9.50 0.23 6.65
CA ILE A 66 -8.79 0.72 7.85
C ILE A 66 -7.28 0.71 7.61
N PHE A 67 -6.78 -0.39 7.02
CA PHE A 67 -5.38 -0.52 6.63
C PHE A 67 -4.92 0.59 5.67
N LEU A 68 -5.70 0.90 4.63
CA LEU A 68 -5.37 1.98 3.69
C LEU A 68 -5.38 3.36 4.35
N GLU A 69 -6.31 3.59 5.28
CA GLU A 69 -6.37 4.83 6.07
C GLU A 69 -5.13 4.98 6.98
N GLU A 70 -4.77 3.93 7.72
CA GLU A 70 -3.57 3.91 8.57
C GLU A 70 -2.30 4.16 7.76
N TYR A 71 -2.13 3.45 6.64
CA TYR A 71 -0.96 3.62 5.78
C TYR A 71 -0.89 5.05 5.22
N THR A 72 -2.02 5.63 4.82
CA THR A 72 -2.08 7.01 4.33
C THR A 72 -1.63 8.01 5.40
N VAL A 73 -2.09 7.84 6.64
CA VAL A 73 -1.67 8.71 7.76
C VAL A 73 -0.16 8.58 8.01
N LYS A 74 0.36 7.35 8.04
CA LYS A 74 1.80 7.09 8.22
C LYS A 74 2.65 7.75 7.14
N LEU A 75 2.23 7.66 5.88
CA LEU A 75 2.88 8.34 4.77
C LEU A 75 2.81 9.86 4.89
N LEU A 76 1.69 10.43 5.32
CA LEU A 76 1.55 11.87 5.52
C LEU A 76 2.49 12.39 6.60
N SER A 77 2.63 11.67 7.72
CA SER A 77 3.58 12.03 8.78
C SER A 77 5.03 12.00 8.26
N ILE A 78 5.40 10.97 7.50
CA ILE A 78 6.72 10.87 6.86
C ILE A 78 6.97 12.06 5.92
N VAL A 79 6.00 12.42 5.08
CA VAL A 79 6.14 13.53 4.13
C VAL A 79 6.23 14.88 4.84
N LYS A 80 5.49 15.07 5.95
CA LYS A 80 5.50 16.31 6.74
C LYS A 80 6.71 16.43 7.67
N GLY A 81 7.42 15.34 7.94
CA GLY A 81 8.52 15.29 8.89
C GLY A 81 8.08 15.40 10.35
N GLU A 82 6.88 14.90 10.66
CA GLU A 82 6.30 14.83 12.01
C GLU A 82 6.73 13.57 12.77
#